data_AF-A0A5P9JXQ4-F1
#
_entry.id   AF-A0A5P9JXQ4-F1
#
_cell.length_a   1.000
_cell.length_b   1.000
_cell.length_c   1.000
_cell.angle_alpha   90.00
_cell.angle_beta   90.00
_cell.angle_gamma   90.00
#
_symmetry.space_group_name_H-M   'P 1'
#
loop_
_entity.id
_entity.type
_entity.pdbx_description
1 polymer ?
#
loop_
_entity_poly.entity_id
_entity_poly.type
_entity_poly.pdbx_seq_one_letter_code
_entity_poly.pdbx_strand_id
1 'polypeptide(L)'
;MRPRDDRPCGTILREELMLALGDDILRAIAELPPISRLRILAFLHLLERPDALRARLDVDASGELRLTLSTARRAGSESKH
;
A
#
# COMPACT_ATOMS: atom_id res chain seq x y z
N MET A 1 -21.51 17.23 34.02
CA MET A 1 -21.42 17.93 32.71
C MET A 1 -20.50 17.08 31.83
N ARG A 2 -21.02 16.40 30.80
CA ARG A 2 -20.14 15.69 29.85
C ARG A 2 -19.49 16.73 28.95
N PRO A 3 -18.18 16.63 28.63
CA PRO A 3 -17.54 17.58 27.73
C PRO A 3 -18.23 17.46 26.37
N ARG A 4 -18.67 18.60 25.81
CA ARG A 4 -19.10 18.65 24.42
C ARG A 4 -17.88 18.30 23.57
N ASP A 5 -18.00 17.24 22.79
CA ASP A 5 -17.07 16.94 21.70
C ASP A 5 -17.18 18.09 20.69
N ASP A 6 -16.37 19.14 20.86
CA ASP A 6 -16.23 20.27 19.92
C ASP A 6 -15.40 19.87 18.69
N ARG A 7 -15.53 18.62 18.23
CA ARG A 7 -14.92 18.20 16.97
C ARG A 7 -15.72 18.84 15.83
N PRO A 8 -15.08 19.51 14.86
CA PRO A 8 -15.79 20.08 13.72
C PRO A 8 -16.71 19.01 13.11
N CYS A 9 -17.99 19.31 12.86
CA CYS A 9 -18.89 18.34 12.22
C CYS A 9 -18.29 17.76 10.92
N GLY A 10 -17.45 18.53 10.22
CA GLY A 10 -16.71 18.08 9.05
C GLY A 10 -15.66 17.00 9.31
N THR A 11 -15.03 16.93 10.51
CA THR A 11 -14.09 15.85 10.84
C THR A 11 -14.81 14.54 11.12
N ILE A 12 -15.96 14.58 11.82
CA ILE A 12 -16.75 13.37 12.10
C ILE A 12 -17.31 12.80 10.79
N LEU A 13 -17.92 13.64 9.95
CA LEU A 13 -18.46 13.20 8.66
C LEU A 13 -17.36 12.63 7.75
N ARG A 14 -16.17 13.25 7.75
CA ARG A 14 -15.02 12.75 6.98
C ARG A 14 -14.53 11.39 7.49
N GLU A 15 -14.43 11.20 8.80
CA GLU A 15 -14.02 9.93 9.40
C GLU A 15 -15.01 8.80 9.04
N GLU A 16 -16.31 9.05 9.19
CA GLU A 16 -17.37 8.11 8.81
C GLU A 16 -17.34 7.77 7.31
N LEU A 17 -17.15 8.77 6.45
CA LEU A 17 -17.00 8.57 5.00
C LEU A 17 -15.75 7.74 4.66
N MET A 18 -14.64 7.99 5.34
CA MET A 18 -13.40 7.23 5.15
C MET A 18 -13.54 5.77 5.60
N LEU A 19 -14.27 5.53 6.69
CA LEU A 19 -14.58 4.18 7.16
C LEU A 19 -15.46 3.43 6.16
N ALA A 20 -16.57 4.05 5.73
CA ALA A 20 -17.48 3.45 4.75
C ALA A 20 -16.76 3.12 3.43
N LEU A 21 -15.92 4.05 2.95
CA LEU A 21 -15.11 3.83 1.75
C LEU A 21 -14.09 2.69 1.95
N GLY A 22 -13.48 2.61 3.13
CA GLY A 22 -12.58 1.52 3.50
C GLY A 22 -13.26 0.16 3.43
N ASP A 23 -14.46 0.04 4.00
CA ASP A 23 -15.25 -1.20 3.98
C ASP A 23 -15.64 -1.62 2.56
N ASP A 24 -16.03 -0.68 1.72
CA ASP A 24 -16.39 -0.95 0.32
C ASP A 24 -15.17 -1.40 -0.50
N ILE A 25 -14.01 -0.77 -0.30
CA ILE A 25 -12.75 -1.19 -0.93
C ILE A 25 -12.37 -2.61 -0.48
N LEU A 26 -12.44 -2.90 0.82
CA LEU A 26 -12.14 -4.23 1.35
C LEU A 26 -13.08 -5.30 0.78
N ARG A 27 -14.37 -4.98 0.63
CA ARG A 27 -15.36 -5.87 0.00
C ARG A 27 -15.02 -6.13 -1.47
N ALA A 28 -14.71 -5.09 -2.22
CA ALA A 28 -14.30 -5.22 -3.62
C ALA A 28 -13.03 -6.07 -3.77
N ILE A 29 -12.04 -5.89 -2.89
CA ILE A 29 -10.81 -6.72 -2.88
C ILE A 29 -11.14 -8.18 -2.53
N ALA A 30 -12.07 -8.44 -1.60
CA ALA A 30 -12.45 -9.79 -1.21
C ALA A 30 -13.07 -10.59 -2.37
N GLU A 31 -13.79 -9.93 -3.27
CA GLU A 31 -14.40 -10.53 -4.46
C GLU A 31 -13.38 -10.88 -5.57
N LEU A 32 -12.15 -10.37 -5.49
CA LEU A 32 -11.12 -10.66 -6.47
C LEU A 32 -10.62 -12.12 -6.39
N PRO A 33 -10.16 -12.68 -7.53
CA PRO A 33 -9.47 -13.97 -7.54
C PRO A 33 -8.29 -14.01 -6.56
N PRO A 34 -7.96 -15.19 -5.98
CA PRO A 34 -6.88 -15.32 -5.01
C PRO A 34 -5.53 -14.73 -5.48
N ILE A 35 -5.20 -14.91 -6.77
CA ILE A 35 -3.97 -14.38 -7.35
C ILE A 35 -3.94 -12.85 -7.39
N SER A 36 -5.09 -12.20 -7.59
CA SER A 36 -5.19 -10.73 -7.61
C SER A 36 -5.04 -10.15 -6.22
N ARG A 37 -5.63 -10.78 -5.19
CA ARG A 37 -5.46 -10.37 -3.79
C ARG A 37 -4.00 -10.47 -3.34
N LEU A 38 -3.31 -11.55 -3.71
CA LEU A 38 -1.87 -11.70 -3.46
C LEU A 38 -1.04 -10.60 -4.13
N ARG A 39 -1.39 -10.19 -5.36
CA ARG A 39 -0.72 -9.08 -6.05
C ARG A 39 -0.94 -7.75 -5.36
N ILE A 40 -2.16 -7.47 -4.89
CA ILE A 40 -2.47 -6.26 -4.13
C ILE A 40 -1.69 -6.24 -2.82
N LEU A 41 -1.66 -7.37 -2.09
CA LEU A 41 -0.93 -7.46 -0.83
C LEU A 41 0.58 -7.29 -1.04
N ALA A 42 1.15 -7.92 -2.09
CA ALA A 42 2.53 -7.71 -2.47
C ALA A 42 2.81 -6.24 -2.82
N PHE A 43 1.92 -5.59 -3.58
CA PHE A 43 2.02 -4.18 -3.93
C PHE A 43 1.96 -3.25 -2.70
N LEU A 44 1.05 -3.50 -1.76
CA LEU A 44 0.99 -2.75 -0.49
C LEU A 44 2.28 -2.92 0.30
N HIS A 45 2.82 -4.13 0.38
CA HIS A 45 4.08 -4.39 1.08
C HIS A 45 5.27 -3.68 0.42
N LEU A 46 5.25 -3.57 -0.91
CA LEU A 46 6.24 -2.84 -1.69
C LEU A 46 6.16 -1.33 -1.47
N LEU A 47 4.97 -0.77 -1.28
CA LEU A 47 4.78 0.64 -0.91
C LEU A 47 5.29 0.94 0.50
N GLU A 48 5.05 0.05 1.45
CA GLU A 48 5.46 0.24 2.85
C GLU A 48 6.96 0.15 3.04
N ARG A 49 7.63 -0.78 2.35
CA ARG A 49 9.07 -1.07 2.49
C ARG A 49 9.70 -1.48 1.16
N PRO A 50 9.87 -0.54 0.21
CA PRO A 50 10.47 -0.84 -1.10
C PRO A 50 11.88 -1.44 -0.97
N ASP A 51 12.65 -0.96 0.01
CA ASP A 51 14.01 -1.41 0.29
C ASP A 51 14.10 -2.88 0.71
N ALA A 52 13.05 -3.41 1.36
CA ALA A 52 13.03 -4.78 1.85
C ALA A 52 12.92 -5.82 0.72
N LEU A 53 12.39 -5.42 -0.44
CA LEU A 53 12.12 -6.29 -1.58
C LEU A 53 13.07 -6.05 -2.77
N ARG A 54 14.11 -5.22 -2.61
CA ARG A 54 14.95 -4.72 -3.72
C ARG A 54 14.09 -4.24 -4.89
N ALA A 55 13.02 -3.55 -4.54
CA ALA A 55 12.01 -3.13 -5.46
C ALA A 55 12.04 -1.64 -5.61
N ARG A 56 11.85 -1.19 -6.83
CA ARG A 56 11.73 0.23 -7.16
C ARG A 56 10.34 0.48 -7.71
N LEU A 57 9.63 1.40 -7.08
CA LEU A 57 8.37 1.92 -7.60
C LEU A 57 8.63 3.32 -8.16
N ASP A 58 8.47 3.47 -9.46
CA ASP A 58 8.49 4.77 -10.13
C ASP A 58 7.04 5.18 -10.45
N VAL A 59 6.71 6.42 -10.12
CA VAL A 59 5.42 7.04 -10.45
C VAL A 59 5.74 8.27 -11.29
N ASP A 60 5.21 8.34 -12.52
CA ASP A 60 5.44 9.49 -13.38
C ASP A 60 4.35 10.58 -13.17
N ALA A 61 4.51 11.72 -13.84
CA ALA A 61 3.53 12.82 -13.77
C ALA A 61 2.21 12.54 -14.53
N SER A 62 2.16 11.50 -15.37
CA SER A 62 0.95 11.04 -16.07
C SER A 62 0.10 10.09 -15.21
N GLY A 63 0.66 9.61 -14.09
CA GLY A 63 0.05 8.61 -13.21
C GLY A 63 0.40 7.18 -13.59
N GLU A 64 1.33 6.96 -14.51
CA GLU A 64 1.86 5.64 -14.83
C GLU A 64 2.67 5.11 -13.64
N LEU A 65 2.36 3.87 -13.25
CA LEU A 65 2.98 3.17 -12.13
C LEU A 65 3.87 2.05 -12.65
N ARG A 66 5.17 2.13 -12.38
CA ARG A 66 6.14 1.11 -12.77
C ARG A 66 6.80 0.49 -11.56
N LEU A 67 6.52 -0.78 -11.34
CA LEU A 67 7.16 -1.59 -10.31
C LEU A 67 8.26 -2.47 -10.93
N THR A 68 9.50 -2.26 -10.50
CA THR A 68 10.65 -3.07 -10.90
C THR A 68 11.12 -3.93 -9.72
N LEU A 69 11.13 -5.25 -9.89
CA LEU A 69 11.61 -6.21 -8.90
C LEU A 69 13.00 -6.72 -9.31
N SER A 70 14.02 -6.51 -8.48
CA SER A 70 15.37 -7.01 -8.74
C SER A 70 15.60 -8.38 -8.10
N THR A 71 15.65 -9.44 -8.90
CA THR A 71 15.90 -10.82 -8.42
C THR A 71 17.38 -11.19 -8.35
N ALA A 72 18.28 -10.29 -8.78
CA ALA A 72 19.71 -10.53 -8.75
C ALA A 72 20.18 -10.73 -7.29
N ARG A 73 20.35 -11.99 -6.89
CA ARG A 73 21.02 -12.37 -5.64
C ARG A 73 22.38 -11.67 -5.66
N ARG A 74 22.76 -10.95 -4.59
CA ARG A 74 24.15 -10.46 -4.45
C ARG A 74 25.00 -11.73 -4.54
N ALA A 75 25.66 -11.97 -5.66
CA ALA A 75 26.73 -12.94 -5.71
C ALA A 75 27.72 -12.43 -4.67
N GLY A 76 28.03 -13.28 -3.68
CA GLY A 76 28.97 -12.94 -2.63
C GLY A 76 30.24 -12.43 -3.28
N SER A 77 30.71 -11.27 -2.83
CA SER A 77 32.07 -10.85 -3.05
C SER A 77 32.99 -11.81 -2.28
N GLU A 78 33.19 -13.01 -2.82
CA GLU A 78 34.38 -13.80 -2.56
C GLU A 78 35.45 -13.29 -3.52
N SER A 79 36.14 -12.22 -3.13
CA SER A 79 37.47 -11.95 -3.64
C SER A 79 38.45 -12.33 -2.53
N LYS A 80 38.87 -13.60 -2.55
CA LYS A 80 40.20 -13.99 -2.08
C LYS A 80 41.20 -13.21 -2.91
N HIS A 81 42.03 -12.38 -2.29
CA HIS A 81 43.45 -12.20 -2.60
C HIS A 81 44.14 -11.75 -1.33
#